data_AF-A0A4R1GNK5-F1
#
_entry.id   AF-A0A4R1GNK5-F1
#
_cell.length_a   1.000
_cell.length_b   1.000
_cell.length_c   1.000
_cell.angle_alpha   90.00
_cell.angle_beta   90.00
_cell.angle_gamma   90.00
#
_symmetry.space_group_name_H-M   'P 1'
#
loop_
_entity.id
_entity.type
_entity.pdbx_description
1 polymer ?
#
loop_
_entity_poly.entity_id
_entity_poly.type
_entity_poly.pdbx_seq_one_letter_code
_entity_poly.pdbx_strand_id
1 'polypeptide(L)'
;MLTYEECLAMSDLTEEEIDAIAEHEHMDTMIAMALGHYLVTHDGEQKIRQIILDDINEARKAGDSAKERVLRGVLQHFIATHPAHSQRVA
;
A
#
# COMPACT_ATOMS: atom_id res chain seq x y z
N MET A 1 -16.56 17.17 12.22
CA MET A 1 -15.86 15.88 12.35
C MET A 1 -15.14 15.64 11.05
N LEU A 2 -13.93 15.10 11.09
CA LEU A 2 -13.21 14.68 9.89
C LEU A 2 -13.85 13.42 9.30
N THR A 3 -13.98 13.38 7.99
CA THR A 3 -14.49 12.26 7.20
C THR A 3 -13.34 11.41 6.66
N TYR A 4 -13.66 10.19 6.21
CA TYR A 4 -12.68 9.31 5.56
C TYR A 4 -12.05 9.96 4.33
N GLU A 5 -12.88 10.60 3.48
CA GLU A 5 -12.44 11.26 2.25
C GLU A 5 -11.45 12.40 2.52
N GLU A 6 -11.69 13.18 3.58
CA GLU A 6 -10.76 14.24 4.00
C GLU A 6 -9.42 13.66 4.48
N CYS A 7 -9.43 12.55 5.23
CA CYS A 7 -8.20 11.89 5.66
C CYS A 7 -7.46 11.23 4.49
N LEU A 8 -8.18 10.61 3.55
CA LEU A 8 -7.62 10.01 2.34
C LEU A 8 -6.93 11.05 1.47
N ALA A 9 -7.56 12.21 1.27
CA ALA A 9 -6.96 13.30 0.50
C ALA A 9 -5.66 13.87 1.10
N MET A 10 -5.40 13.60 2.38
CA MET A 10 -4.20 14.06 3.12
C MET A 10 -3.14 12.96 3.30
N SER A 11 -3.44 11.70 2.99
CA SER A 11 -2.58 10.56 3.33
C SER A 11 -1.41 10.36 2.36
N ASP A 12 -1.43 11.04 1.21
CA ASP A 12 -0.57 10.78 0.04
C ASP A 12 -0.68 9.33 -0.48
N LEU A 13 -1.81 8.66 -0.22
CA LEU A 13 -2.11 7.30 -0.62
C LEU A 13 -3.49 7.20 -1.26
N THR A 14 -3.66 6.19 -2.10
CA THR A 14 -4.94 5.78 -2.69
C THR A 14 -5.68 4.81 -1.77
N GLU A 15 -6.99 4.65 -2.00
CA GLU A 15 -7.82 3.69 -1.25
C GLU A 15 -7.29 2.26 -1.43
N GLU A 16 -6.87 1.89 -2.65
CA GLU A 16 -6.34 0.55 -2.93
C GLU A 16 -4.98 0.28 -2.25
N GLU A 17 -4.14 1.30 -2.07
CA GLU A 17 -2.89 1.17 -1.31
C GLU A 17 -3.17 1.01 0.18
N ILE A 18 -4.16 1.72 0.72
CA ILE A 18 -4.58 1.60 2.11
C ILE A 18 -5.20 0.22 2.37
N ASP A 19 -6.04 -0.26 1.46
CA ASP A 19 -6.65 -1.58 1.55
C ASP A 19 -5.60 -2.69 1.55
N ALA A 20 -4.54 -2.57 0.74
CA ALA A 20 -3.43 -3.51 0.75
C ALA A 20 -2.72 -3.55 2.12
N ILE A 21 -2.48 -2.39 2.74
CA ILE A 21 -1.90 -2.31 4.10
C ILE A 21 -2.85 -2.92 5.13
N ALA A 22 -4.14 -2.57 5.07
CA ALA A 22 -5.16 -3.03 6.01
C ALA A 22 -5.30 -4.56 5.97
N GLU A 23 -5.34 -5.14 4.77
CA GLU A 23 -5.47 -6.58 4.57
C GLU A 23 -4.24 -7.32 5.12
N HIS A 24 -3.03 -6.88 4.72
CA HIS A 24 -1.78 -7.54 5.09
C HIS A 24 -1.48 -7.50 6.59
N GLU A 25 -1.66 -6.34 7.21
CA GLU A 25 -1.37 -6.15 8.63
C GLU A 25 -2.60 -6.43 9.52
N HIS A 26 -3.70 -6.92 8.93
CA HIS A 26 -4.95 -7.30 9.60
C HIS A 26 -5.51 -6.22 10.53
N MET A 27 -5.64 -5.00 10.00
CA MET A 27 -6.09 -3.84 10.76
C MET A 27 -7.22 -3.09 10.06
N ASP A 28 -7.88 -2.22 10.83
CA ASP A 28 -8.93 -1.34 10.30
C ASP A 28 -8.37 -0.32 9.29
N THR A 29 -9.15 0.01 8.27
CA THR A 29 -8.77 0.92 7.19
C THR A 29 -8.29 2.28 7.68
N MET A 30 -8.90 2.86 8.73
CA MET A 30 -8.44 4.15 9.27
C MET A 30 -7.08 4.05 9.96
N ILE A 31 -6.78 2.90 10.57
CA ILE A 31 -5.49 2.63 11.20
C ILE A 31 -4.43 2.41 10.11
N ALA A 32 -4.77 1.64 9.08
CA ALA A 32 -3.91 1.40 7.92
C ALA A 32 -3.56 2.71 7.19
N MET A 33 -4.54 3.60 7.01
CA MET A 33 -4.33 4.92 6.41
C MET A 33 -3.34 5.76 7.24
N ALA A 34 -3.52 5.80 8.56
CA ALA A 34 -2.62 6.54 9.44
C ALA A 34 -1.19 5.96 9.42
N LEU A 35 -1.05 4.63 9.43
CA LEU A 35 0.24 3.95 9.31
C LEU A 35 0.89 4.23 7.96
N GLY A 36 0.14 4.10 6.87
CA GLY A 36 0.62 4.36 5.52
C GLY A 36 1.12 5.79 5.36
N HIS A 37 0.33 6.77 5.79
CA HIS A 37 0.74 8.17 5.77
C HIS A 37 2.01 8.42 6.60
N TYR A 38 2.10 7.80 7.79
CA TYR A 38 3.31 7.88 8.61
C TYR A 38 4.54 7.33 7.87
N LEU A 39 4.41 6.17 7.22
CA LEU A 39 5.50 5.56 6.45
C LEU A 39 5.91 6.45 5.27
N VAL A 40 4.98 6.98 4.48
CA VAL A 40 5.31 7.88 3.36
C VAL A 40 6.03 9.15 3.83
N THR A 41 5.64 9.70 4.97
CA THR A 41 6.24 10.94 5.50
C THR A 41 7.57 10.73 6.23
N HIS A 42 7.99 9.48 6.46
CA HIS A 42 9.18 9.12 7.25
C HIS A 42 10.05 8.05 6.55
N ASP A 43 10.19 8.13 5.21
CA ASP A 43 11.06 7.27 4.39
C ASP A 43 10.76 5.76 4.51
N GLY A 44 9.50 5.41 4.79
CA GLY A 44 8.99 4.06 5.05
C GLY A 44 8.35 3.37 3.85
N GLU A 45 8.40 3.95 2.65
CA GLU A 45 7.71 3.45 1.44
C GLU A 45 8.18 2.05 1.03
N GLN A 46 9.41 1.67 1.37
CA GLN A 46 9.90 0.31 1.13
C GLN A 46 9.10 -0.74 1.90
N LYS A 47 8.58 -0.41 3.10
CA LYS A 47 7.73 -1.32 3.86
C LYS A 47 6.36 -1.48 3.17
N ILE A 48 5.77 -0.40 2.66
CA ILE A 48 4.51 -0.46 1.89
C ILE A 48 4.71 -1.28 0.61
N ARG A 49 5.80 -1.04 -0.12
CA ARG A 49 6.15 -1.83 -1.30
C ARG A 49 6.32 -3.31 -0.98
N GLN A 50 6.95 -3.64 0.15
CA GLN A 50 7.16 -5.02 0.59
C GLN A 50 5.82 -5.69 0.92
N ILE A 51 4.91 -4.99 1.61
CA ILE A 51 3.54 -5.46 1.88
C ILE A 51 2.85 -5.89 0.57
N ILE A 52 2.81 -5.00 -0.42
CA ILE A 52 2.14 -5.28 -1.69
C ILE A 52 2.81 -6.45 -2.44
N LEU A 53 4.15 -6.54 -2.39
CA LEU A 53 4.90 -7.64 -3.01
C LEU A 53 4.62 -8.99 -2.34
N ASP A 54 4.50 -9.02 -1.02
CA ASP A 54 4.17 -10.22 -0.26
C ASP A 54 2.76 -10.70 -0.59
N ASP A 55 1.78 -9.80 -0.64
CA ASP A 55 0.41 -10.15 -1.04
C ASP A 55 0.31 -10.65 -2.48
N ILE A 56 1.10 -10.08 -3.40
CA ILE A 56 1.22 -10.59 -4.78
C ILE A 56 1.75 -12.03 -4.77
N ASN A 57 2.73 -12.32 -3.92
CA ASN A 57 3.29 -13.67 -3.82
C ASN A 57 2.30 -14.65 -3.19
N GLU A 58 1.52 -14.22 -2.20
CA GLU A 58 0.45 -15.02 -1.60
C GLU A 58 -0.68 -15.32 -2.58
N ALA A 59 -1.18 -14.30 -3.28
CA ALA A 59 -2.20 -14.47 -4.32
C ALA A 59 -1.73 -15.44 -5.41
N ARG A 60 -0.46 -15.33 -5.84
CA ARG A 60 0.13 -16.26 -6.81
C ARG A 60 0.19 -17.70 -6.27
N LYS A 61 0.61 -17.90 -5.02
CA LYS A 61 0.66 -19.22 -4.39
C LYS A 61 -0.72 -19.84 -4.24
N ALA A 62 -1.74 -19.02 -3.97
CA ALA A 62 -3.14 -19.44 -3.88
C ALA A 62 -3.79 -19.70 -5.25
N GLY A 63 -3.15 -19.31 -6.36
CA GLY A 63 -3.72 -19.39 -7.71
C GLY A 63 -4.75 -18.28 -8.00
N ASP A 64 -4.84 -17.25 -7.15
CA ASP A 64 -5.77 -16.13 -7.33
C ASP A 64 -5.18 -15.09 -8.30
N SER A 65 -5.35 -15.38 -9.59
CA SER A 65 -4.88 -14.50 -10.67
C SER A 65 -5.63 -13.16 -10.72
N ALA A 66 -6.84 -13.08 -10.14
CA ALA A 66 -7.62 -11.86 -10.12
C ALA A 66 -7.02 -10.88 -9.10
N LYS A 67 -6.79 -11.35 -7.86
CA LYS A 67 -6.14 -10.57 -6.81
C LYS A 67 -4.71 -10.18 -7.20
N GLU A 68 -3.94 -11.11 -7.77
CA GLU A 68 -2.57 -10.81 -8.24
C GLU A 68 -2.56 -9.64 -9.24
N ARG A 69 -3.49 -9.63 -10.20
CA ARG A 69 -3.57 -8.55 -11.21
C ARG A 69 -3.91 -7.20 -10.58
N VAL A 70 -4.83 -7.17 -9.62
CA VAL A 70 -5.20 -5.93 -8.91
C VAL A 70 -3.98 -5.40 -8.15
N LEU A 71 -3.34 -6.22 -7.33
CA LEU A 71 -2.19 -5.82 -6.52
C LEU A 71 -0.99 -5.38 -7.37
N ARG A 72 -0.79 -5.97 -8.55
CA ARG A 72 0.22 -5.49 -9.51
C ARG A 72 -0.07 -4.07 -10.03
N GLY A 73 -1.35 -3.74 -10.23
CA GLY A 73 -1.78 -2.39 -10.57
C GLY A 73 -1.49 -1.41 -9.43
N VAL A 74 -1.84 -1.79 -8.20
CA VAL A 74 -1.55 -1.02 -6.98
C VAL A 74 -0.05 -0.77 -6.85
N LEU A 75 0.79 -1.80 -6.99
CA LEU A 75 2.24 -1.68 -6.92
C LEU A 75 2.80 -0.75 -8.02
N GLN A 76 2.27 -0.85 -9.24
CA GLN A 76 2.69 0.01 -10.34
C GLN A 76 2.35 1.47 -10.05
N HIS A 77 1.15 1.74 -9.52
CA HIS A 77 0.75 3.08 -9.11
C HIS A 77 1.67 3.63 -8.03
N PHE A 78 1.84 2.86 -6.95
CA PHE A 78 2.67 3.24 -5.80
C PHE A 78 4.12 3.57 -6.20
N ILE A 79 4.74 2.78 -7.07
CA ILE A 79 6.11 3.06 -7.55
C ILE A 79 6.16 4.35 -8.40
N ALA A 80 5.10 4.64 -9.16
CA ALA A 80 5.04 5.82 -10.01
C ALA A 80 4.82 7.11 -9.18
N THR A 81 4.05 7.04 -8.10
CA THR A 81 3.76 8.17 -7.20
C THR A 81 4.83 8.38 -6.13
N HIS A 82 5.58 7.32 -5.74
CA HIS A 82 6.64 7.37 -4.73
C HIS A 82 8.04 6.97 -5.29
N PRO A 83 8.61 7.72 -6.26
CA PRO A 83 9.83 7.31 -6.97
C PRO A 83 11.12 7.41 -6.12
N ALA A 84 11.19 8.37 -5.19
CA ALA A 84 12.42 8.71 -4.45
C ALA A 84 12.96 7.56 -3.58
N HIS A 85 12.08 6.66 -3.15
CA HIS A 85 12.42 5.58 -2.23
C HIS A 85 12.42 4.22 -2.90
N SER A 86 12.26 4.13 -4.22
CA SER A 86 12.29 2.86 -4.98
C SER A 86 13.70 2.26 -5.15
N GLN A 87 14.77 2.97 -4.77
CA GLN A 87 16.15 2.51 -4.90
C GLN A 87 16.83 2.29 -3.54
N ARG A 88 16.92 1.02 -3.12
CA ARG A 88 18.17 0.36 -2.66
C ARG A 88 17.91 -1.09 -2.28
N VAL A 89 18.19 -1.99 -3.21
CA VAL A 89 18.73 -3.32 -2.88
C VAL A 89 20.22 -3.21 -3.16
N ALA A 90 21.02 -3.07 -2.11
CA ALA A 90 22.46 -3.24 -2.14
C ALA A 90 22.78 -4.54 -1.39
#